data_AF-A0A1H2TDL4-F1
#
_entry.id   AF-A0A1H2TDL4-F1
#
_cell.length_a   1.000
_cell.length_b   1.000
_cell.length_c   1.000
_cell.angle_alpha   90.00
_cell.angle_beta   90.00
_cell.angle_gamma   90.00
#
_symmetry.space_group_name_H-M   'P 1'
#
loop_
_entity.id
_entity.type
_entity.pdbx_description
1 polymer ?
#
loop_
_entity_poly.entity_id
_entity_poly.type
_entity_poly.pdbx_seq_one_letter_code
_entity_poly.pdbx_strand_id
1 'polypeptide(L)'
;MSEQALPIRMRQVFQPLHPAWGIPLRDLRRSLYAEQIMSALIDELQVCEHSAKITAKLGLIQQETSRMRGVAIGHCIRLHFIPDEASTEQERTRQLLLIAMRRADEADEHAERELTGLQKPYVEAEWLRSLGLWHRERRRWLHKALAALAREEE
;
A
#
# COMPACT_ATOMS: atom_id res chain seq x y z
N MET A 1 22.27 46.92 -10.85
CA MET A 1 20.96 46.28 -11.00
C MET A 1 20.97 45.01 -10.19
N SER A 2 20.21 44.98 -9.10
CA SER A 2 20.24 43.96 -8.06
C SER A 2 19.61 42.65 -8.51
N GLU A 3 20.24 41.55 -8.08
CA GLU A 3 19.80 40.17 -8.27
C GLU A 3 18.34 39.96 -7.84
N GLN A 4 17.65 39.19 -8.66
CA GLN A 4 16.25 38.86 -8.58
C GLN A 4 15.94 38.12 -7.28
N ALA A 5 15.05 38.72 -6.47
CA ALA A 5 14.38 38.05 -5.38
C ALA A 5 13.39 37.02 -5.94
N LEU A 6 13.86 35.78 -6.12
CA LEU A 6 12.96 34.65 -6.32
C LEU A 6 12.16 34.40 -5.03
N PRO A 7 10.84 34.17 -5.11
CA PRO A 7 9.99 33.98 -3.95
C PRO A 7 10.41 32.73 -3.16
N ILE A 8 10.44 32.86 -1.82
CA ILE A 8 10.83 31.84 -0.83
C ILE A 8 10.14 30.48 -1.05
N ARG A 9 8.98 30.45 -1.70
CA ARG A 9 8.21 29.22 -2.03
C ARG A 9 8.92 28.23 -2.96
N MET A 10 9.98 28.61 -3.66
CA MET A 10 10.76 27.66 -4.49
C MET A 10 11.94 27.01 -3.76
N ARG A 11 12.30 27.49 -2.55
CA ARG A 11 13.44 26.93 -1.79
C ARG A 11 13.12 25.62 -1.06
N GLN A 12 11.84 25.22 -0.97
CA GLN A 12 11.43 23.96 -0.34
C GLN A 12 11.42 22.75 -1.29
N VAL A 13 11.76 22.93 -2.57
CA VAL A 13 11.71 21.85 -3.59
C VAL A 13 13.03 21.06 -3.69
N PHE A 14 14.08 21.45 -2.97
CA PHE A 14 15.40 20.82 -3.06
C PHE A 14 15.98 20.38 -1.71
N GLN A 15 15.12 20.05 -0.73
CA GLN A 15 15.60 19.09 0.26
C GLN A 15 15.67 17.73 -0.44
N PRO A 16 16.81 17.03 -0.38
CA PRO A 16 16.88 15.69 -0.95
C PRO A 16 15.84 14.86 -0.20
N LEU A 17 14.77 14.48 -0.92
CA LEU A 17 13.92 13.35 -0.55
C LEU A 17 14.90 12.26 -0.10
N HIS A 18 14.91 11.89 1.18
CA HIS A 18 15.89 10.92 1.67
C HIS A 18 15.79 9.68 0.76
N PRO A 19 16.82 9.40 -0.07
CA PRO A 19 16.66 8.54 -1.24
C PRO A 19 16.20 7.14 -0.85
N ALA A 20 16.61 6.68 0.34
CA ALA A 20 16.24 5.40 0.93
C ALA A 20 14.73 5.15 1.02
N TRP A 21 13.95 6.14 1.46
CA TRP A 21 12.53 5.96 1.76
C TRP A 21 11.61 6.37 0.62
N GLY A 22 12.16 7.08 -0.39
CA GLY A 22 11.39 7.52 -1.56
C GLY A 22 10.87 6.36 -2.41
N ILE A 23 11.68 5.31 -2.59
CA ILE A 23 11.30 4.12 -3.35
C ILE A 23 10.26 3.27 -2.59
N PRO A 24 10.50 2.84 -1.33
CA PRO A 24 9.51 2.11 -0.54
C PRO A 24 8.18 2.86 -0.43
N LEU A 25 8.21 4.17 -0.18
CA LEU A 25 6.98 4.99 -0.08
C LEU A 25 6.22 5.04 -1.40
N ARG A 26 6.91 5.22 -2.52
CA ARG A 26 6.30 5.23 -3.85
C ARG A 26 5.59 3.90 -4.13
N ASP A 27 6.24 2.78 -3.86
CA ASP A 27 5.69 1.47 -4.20
C ASP A 27 4.60 1.04 -3.20
N LEU A 28 4.69 1.40 -1.91
CA LEU A 28 3.57 1.28 -0.96
C LEU A 28 2.34 2.09 -1.39
N ARG A 29 2.53 3.32 -1.90
CA ARG A 29 1.43 4.14 -2.44
C ARG A 29 0.76 3.48 -3.65
N ARG A 30 1.52 2.85 -4.53
CA ARG A 30 0.97 2.07 -5.66
C ARG A 30 0.21 0.84 -5.19
N SER A 31 0.69 0.16 -4.14
CA SER A 31 -0.02 -0.93 -3.49
C SER A 31 -1.36 -0.45 -2.91
N LEU A 32 -1.39 0.71 -2.24
CA LEU A 32 -2.63 1.32 -1.74
C LEU A 32 -3.57 1.77 -2.86
N TYR A 33 -3.05 2.27 -3.97
CA TYR A 33 -3.89 2.62 -5.12
C TYR A 33 -4.60 1.38 -5.70
N ALA A 34 -3.89 0.26 -5.86
CA ALA A 34 -4.50 -0.99 -6.30
C ALA A 34 -5.60 -1.47 -5.32
N GLU A 35 -5.37 -1.30 -4.01
CA GLU A 35 -6.37 -1.56 -2.97
C GLU A 35 -7.62 -0.68 -3.12
N GLN A 36 -7.45 0.61 -3.40
CA GLN A 36 -8.58 1.53 -3.59
C GLN A 36 -9.43 1.15 -4.81
N ILE A 37 -8.79 0.68 -5.89
CA ILE A 37 -9.54 0.18 -7.06
C ILE A 37 -10.31 -1.10 -6.70
N MET A 38 -9.70 -2.02 -5.94
CA MET A 38 -10.43 -3.19 -5.46
C MET A 38 -11.64 -2.80 -4.61
N SER A 39 -11.50 -1.81 -3.71
CA SER A 39 -12.62 -1.27 -2.93
C SER A 39 -13.73 -0.75 -3.82
N ALA A 40 -13.40 0.07 -4.84
CA ALA A 40 -14.38 0.59 -5.77
C ALA A 40 -15.13 -0.51 -6.53
N LEU A 41 -14.42 -1.56 -6.96
CA LEU A 41 -15.05 -2.73 -7.59
C LEU A 41 -16.00 -3.47 -6.63
N ILE A 42 -15.65 -3.58 -5.35
CA ILE A 42 -16.52 -4.21 -4.34
C ILE A 42 -17.79 -3.36 -4.13
N ASP A 43 -17.64 -2.04 -4.07
CA ASP A 43 -18.76 -1.11 -3.94
C ASP A 43 -19.69 -1.17 -5.17
N GLU A 44 -19.13 -1.24 -6.38
CA GLU A 44 -19.89 -1.46 -7.62
C GLU A 44 -20.70 -2.77 -7.57
N LEU A 45 -20.09 -3.86 -7.08
CA LEU A 45 -20.79 -5.13 -6.91
C LEU A 45 -21.97 -5.04 -5.94
N GLN A 46 -21.83 -4.25 -4.87
CA GLN A 46 -22.91 -4.01 -3.91
C GLN A 46 -24.06 -3.22 -4.55
N VAL A 47 -23.75 -2.17 -5.31
CA VAL A 47 -24.76 -1.35 -6.01
C VAL A 47 -25.49 -2.15 -7.09
N CYS A 48 -24.80 -3.05 -7.79
CA CYS A 48 -25.39 -3.95 -8.78
C CYS A 48 -26.15 -5.15 -8.16
N GLU A 49 -26.40 -5.14 -6.85
CA GLU A 49 -27.15 -6.17 -6.11
C GLU A 49 -26.58 -7.59 -6.29
N HIS A 50 -25.26 -7.71 -6.47
CA HIS A 50 -24.61 -9.02 -6.39
C HIS A 50 -24.76 -9.61 -4.98
N SER A 51 -24.65 -10.93 -4.87
CA SER A 51 -24.88 -11.68 -3.62
C SER A 51 -24.25 -11.00 -2.39
N ALA A 52 -25.09 -10.61 -1.43
CA ALA A 52 -24.67 -10.00 -0.17
C ALA A 52 -23.63 -10.82 0.59
N LYS A 53 -23.68 -12.15 0.46
CA LYS A 53 -22.70 -13.07 1.04
C LYS A 53 -21.31 -12.89 0.41
N ILE A 54 -21.25 -12.71 -0.91
CA ILE A 54 -19.99 -12.51 -1.64
C ILE A 54 -19.43 -11.13 -1.32
N THR A 55 -20.25 -10.07 -1.40
CA THR A 55 -19.80 -8.70 -1.15
C THR A 55 -19.37 -8.48 0.30
N ALA A 56 -20.04 -9.08 1.28
CA ALA A 56 -19.60 -9.06 2.67
C ALA A 56 -18.23 -9.73 2.87
N LYS A 57 -18.02 -10.90 2.23
CA LYS A 57 -16.74 -11.61 2.27
C LYS A 57 -15.61 -10.80 1.64
N LEU A 58 -15.86 -10.16 0.50
CA LEU A 58 -14.90 -9.28 -0.16
C LEU A 58 -14.58 -8.04 0.70
N GLY A 59 -15.57 -7.47 1.38
CA GLY A 59 -15.38 -6.35 2.31
C GLY A 59 -14.49 -6.72 3.51
N LEU A 60 -14.62 -7.93 4.06
CA LEU A 60 -13.73 -8.42 5.12
C LEU A 60 -12.28 -8.52 4.63
N ILE A 61 -12.06 -9.15 3.46
CA ILE A 61 -10.73 -9.28 2.84
C ILE A 61 -10.09 -7.91 2.61
N GLN A 62 -10.88 -6.93 2.16
CA GLN A 62 -10.43 -5.56 1.97
C GLN A 62 -9.96 -4.94 3.29
N GLN A 63 -10.78 -5.01 4.35
CA GLN A 63 -10.42 -4.44 5.66
C GLN A 63 -9.11 -5.02 6.22
N GLU A 64 -8.96 -6.34 6.14
CA GLU A 64 -7.79 -7.06 6.61
C GLU A 64 -6.52 -6.61 5.87
N THR A 65 -6.61 -6.54 4.54
CA THR A 65 -5.46 -6.20 3.68
C THR A 65 -5.12 -4.71 3.71
N SER A 66 -6.11 -3.83 3.87
CA SER A 66 -5.94 -2.37 3.94
C SER A 66 -5.26 -1.89 5.23
N ARG A 67 -5.62 -2.46 6.39
CA ARG A 67 -5.23 -1.92 7.71
C ARG A 67 -3.72 -1.77 7.86
N MET A 68 -2.98 -2.86 7.69
CA MET A 68 -1.53 -2.87 7.94
C MET A 68 -0.76 -2.13 6.84
N ARG A 69 -1.31 -2.06 5.63
CA ARG A 69 -0.75 -1.26 4.53
C ARG A 69 -0.82 0.24 4.83
N GLY A 70 -1.95 0.72 5.36
CA GLY A 70 -2.09 2.12 5.79
C GLY A 70 -1.10 2.47 6.91
N VAL A 71 -0.91 1.57 7.87
CA VAL A 71 0.09 1.71 8.95
C VAL A 71 1.52 1.76 8.38
N ALA A 72 1.87 0.86 7.46
CA ALA A 72 3.18 0.85 6.80
C ALA A 72 3.46 2.17 6.06
N ILE A 73 2.46 2.72 5.35
CA ILE A 73 2.60 4.03 4.71
C ILE A 73 2.87 5.13 5.73
N GLY A 74 2.16 5.13 6.87
CA GLY A 74 2.39 6.08 7.95
C GLY A 74 3.82 6.04 8.50
N HIS A 75 4.35 4.83 8.77
CA HIS A 75 5.74 4.66 9.21
C HIS A 75 6.74 5.11 8.13
N CYS A 76 6.49 4.79 6.87
CA CYS A 76 7.35 5.18 5.76
C CYS A 76 7.37 6.71 5.56
N ILE A 77 6.22 7.39 5.70
CA ILE A 77 6.12 8.85 5.69
C ILE A 77 6.91 9.45 6.86
N ARG A 78 6.77 8.91 8.07
CA ARG A 78 7.50 9.39 9.26
C ARG A 78 9.01 9.34 9.04
N LEU A 79 9.52 8.20 8.57
CA LEU A 79 10.94 8.02 8.24
C LEU A 79 11.41 8.93 7.10
N HIS A 80 10.52 9.25 6.16
CA HIS A 80 10.87 10.05 4.99
C HIS A 80 10.86 11.56 5.25
N PHE A 81 9.92 12.06 6.06
CA PHE A 81 9.67 13.49 6.25
C PHE A 81 10.05 14.03 7.64
N ILE A 82 10.39 13.16 8.60
CA ILE A 82 10.85 13.57 9.94
C ILE A 82 12.28 13.03 10.19
N PRO A 83 13.28 13.51 9.43
CA PRO A 83 14.65 13.01 9.51
C PRO A 83 15.40 13.42 10.78
N ASP A 84 14.88 14.39 11.54
CA ASP A 84 15.52 14.92 12.75
C ASP A 84 15.09 14.18 14.04
N GLU A 85 14.29 13.12 13.91
CA GLU A 85 13.98 12.25 15.05
C GLU A 85 15.24 11.57 15.61
N ALA A 86 15.27 11.36 16.93
CA ALA A 86 16.34 10.63 17.59
C ALA A 86 16.57 9.27 16.91
N SER A 87 17.83 8.86 16.74
CA SER A 87 18.19 7.63 16.01
C SER A 87 17.49 6.37 16.54
N THR A 88 17.26 6.30 17.85
CA THR A 88 16.51 5.22 18.51
C THR A 88 15.04 5.17 18.08
N GLU A 89 14.40 6.33 17.89
CA GLU A 89 13.01 6.42 17.42
C GLU A 89 12.89 6.10 15.92
N GLN A 90 13.89 6.51 15.13
CA GLN A 90 13.96 6.11 13.72
C GLN A 90 14.09 4.60 13.58
N GLU A 91 15.00 3.98 14.35
CA GLU A 91 15.20 2.54 14.31
C GLU A 91 13.95 1.77 14.76
N ARG A 92 13.30 2.21 15.85
CA ARG A 92 12.00 1.67 16.26
C ARG A 92 10.96 1.78 15.14
N THR A 93 10.91 2.92 14.45
CA THR A 93 9.97 3.14 13.35
C THR A 93 10.26 2.22 12.16
N ARG A 94 11.52 1.94 11.85
CA ARG A 94 11.91 0.96 10.82
C ARG A 94 11.43 -0.44 11.17
N GLN A 95 11.65 -0.88 12.41
CA GLN A 95 11.17 -2.20 12.87
C GLN A 95 9.65 -2.33 12.77
N LEU A 96 8.91 -1.28 13.19
CA LEU A 96 7.46 -1.24 13.07
C LEU A 96 6.98 -1.26 11.61
N LEU A 97 7.68 -0.56 10.72
CA LEU A 97 7.41 -0.62 9.27
C LEU A 97 7.55 -2.04 8.73
N LEU A 98 8.65 -2.73 9.03
CA LEU A 98 8.89 -4.11 8.58
C LEU A 98 7.81 -5.07 9.09
N ILE A 99 7.44 -4.96 10.37
CA ILE A 99 6.36 -5.75 10.97
C ILE A 99 5.04 -5.47 10.25
N ALA A 100 4.72 -4.20 9.99
CA ALA A 100 3.49 -3.81 9.32
C ALA A 100 3.43 -4.36 7.89
N MET A 101 4.54 -4.31 7.14
CA MET A 101 4.58 -4.81 5.78
C MET A 101 4.53 -6.34 5.71
N ARG A 102 5.17 -7.06 6.65
CA ARG A 102 5.02 -8.53 6.74
C ARG A 102 3.58 -8.93 7.04
N ARG A 103 2.91 -8.26 7.98
CA ARG A 103 1.49 -8.51 8.26
C ARG A 103 0.58 -8.15 7.09
N ALA A 104 0.91 -7.12 6.32
CA ALA A 104 0.18 -6.81 5.09
C ALA A 104 0.35 -7.91 4.04
N ASP A 105 1.54 -8.51 3.94
CA ASP A 105 1.82 -9.63 3.04
C ASP A 105 1.06 -10.91 3.46
N GLU A 106 1.07 -11.24 4.76
CA GLU A 106 0.27 -12.35 5.32
C GLU A 106 -1.24 -12.18 5.03
N ALA A 107 -1.75 -10.96 5.18
CA ALA A 107 -3.13 -10.63 4.83
C ALA A 107 -3.40 -10.79 3.33
N ASP A 108 -2.43 -10.41 2.48
CA ASP A 108 -2.51 -10.60 1.03
C ASP A 108 -2.50 -12.09 0.66
N GLU A 109 -1.72 -12.94 1.34
CA GLU A 109 -1.74 -14.40 1.15
C GLU A 109 -3.06 -15.04 1.60
N HIS A 110 -3.65 -14.55 2.69
CA HIS A 110 -4.99 -14.97 3.08
C HIS A 110 -6.03 -14.57 2.03
N ALA A 111 -5.99 -13.32 1.55
CA ALA A 111 -6.87 -12.83 0.51
C ALA A 111 -6.78 -13.64 -0.79
N GLU A 112 -5.58 -14.02 -1.23
CA GLU A 112 -5.38 -14.87 -2.41
C GLU A 112 -6.11 -16.22 -2.27
N ARG A 113 -6.02 -16.85 -1.10
CA ARG A 113 -6.71 -18.12 -0.81
C ARG A 113 -8.22 -17.96 -0.87
N GLU A 114 -8.74 -16.87 -0.30
CA GLU A 114 -10.17 -16.60 -0.29
C GLU A 114 -10.71 -16.26 -1.70
N LEU A 115 -9.98 -15.47 -2.48
CA LEU A 115 -10.30 -15.14 -3.87
C LEU A 115 -10.25 -16.38 -4.79
N THR A 116 -9.25 -17.24 -4.61
CA THR A 116 -9.18 -18.54 -5.30
C THR A 116 -10.34 -19.44 -4.90
N GLY A 117 -10.74 -19.41 -3.62
CA GLY A 117 -11.91 -20.13 -3.11
C GLY A 117 -13.23 -19.65 -3.73
N LEU A 118 -13.33 -18.38 -4.14
CA LEU A 118 -14.49 -17.82 -4.83
C LEU A 118 -14.58 -18.25 -6.31
N GLN A 119 -13.46 -18.60 -6.95
CA GLN A 119 -13.44 -19.10 -8.33
C GLN A 119 -14.01 -20.53 -8.44
N LYS A 120 -13.97 -21.33 -7.37
CA LYS A 120 -14.32 -22.75 -7.40
C LYS A 120 -15.83 -23.09 -7.42
N PRO A 121 -16.76 -22.25 -6.91
CA PRO A 121 -18.19 -22.57 -6.99
C PRO A 121 -18.99 -21.69 -7.96
N TYR A 122 -18.49 -20.54 -8.44
CA TYR A 122 -19.27 -19.63 -9.29
C TYR A 122 -18.40 -18.80 -10.25
N VAL A 123 -18.58 -19.07 -11.56
CA VAL A 123 -18.51 -18.15 -12.71
C VAL A 123 -17.14 -17.52 -13.03
N GLU A 124 -16.72 -17.63 -14.31
CA GLU A 124 -15.74 -16.76 -14.98
C GLU A 124 -16.24 -15.31 -15.07
N ALA A 125 -16.57 -14.70 -13.93
CA ALA A 125 -17.14 -13.38 -13.93
C ALA A 125 -16.05 -12.35 -14.21
N GLU A 126 -16.33 -11.40 -15.09
CA GLU A 126 -15.38 -10.35 -15.46
C GLU A 126 -14.87 -9.58 -14.23
N TRP A 127 -15.76 -9.30 -13.27
CA TRP A 127 -15.40 -8.67 -12.01
C TRP A 127 -14.42 -9.49 -11.18
N LEU A 128 -14.50 -10.83 -11.21
CA LEU A 128 -13.58 -11.71 -10.47
C LEU A 128 -12.18 -11.70 -11.10
N ARG A 129 -12.11 -11.60 -12.44
CA ARG A 129 -10.83 -11.40 -13.16
C ARG A 129 -10.22 -10.05 -12.82
N SER A 130 -11.02 -8.99 -12.77
CA SER A 130 -10.59 -7.64 -12.39
C SER A 130 -10.09 -7.59 -10.94
N LEU A 131 -10.83 -8.19 -9.99
CA LEU A 131 -10.38 -8.30 -8.60
C LEU A 131 -9.06 -9.07 -8.48
N GLY A 132 -8.93 -10.20 -9.19
CA GLY A 132 -7.67 -10.97 -9.21
C GLY A 132 -6.50 -10.18 -9.81
N LEU A 133 -6.73 -9.38 -10.85
CA LEU A 133 -5.71 -8.50 -11.43
C LEU A 133 -5.24 -7.46 -10.41
N TRP A 134 -6.17 -6.72 -9.81
CA TRP A 134 -5.81 -5.66 -8.86
C TRP A 134 -5.20 -6.22 -7.58
N HIS A 135 -5.62 -7.41 -7.15
CA HIS A 135 -4.97 -8.14 -6.06
C HIS A 135 -3.49 -8.46 -6.37
N ARG A 136 -3.20 -8.99 -7.57
CA ARG A 136 -1.82 -9.25 -8.00
C ARG A 136 -0.99 -7.98 -8.06
N GLU A 137 -1.54 -6.89 -8.58
CA GLU A 137 -0.87 -5.59 -8.62
C GLU A 137 -0.56 -5.07 -7.22
N ARG A 138 -1.54 -5.12 -6.33
CA ARG A 138 -1.40 -4.76 -4.91
C ARG A 138 -0.24 -5.49 -4.24
N ARG A 139 -0.17 -6.82 -4.42
CA ARG A 139 0.92 -7.67 -3.91
C ARG A 139 2.27 -7.34 -4.53
N ARG A 140 2.31 -7.22 -5.86
CA ARG A 140 3.52 -6.89 -6.63
C ARG A 140 4.18 -5.61 -6.09
N TRP A 141 3.38 -4.58 -5.82
CA TRP A 141 3.89 -3.31 -5.30
C TRP A 141 4.33 -3.39 -3.84
N LEU A 142 3.64 -4.16 -3.00
CA LEU A 142 4.07 -4.43 -1.63
C LEU A 142 5.43 -5.16 -1.60
N HIS A 143 5.59 -6.20 -2.42
CA HIS A 143 6.86 -6.94 -2.53
C HIS A 143 8.01 -6.07 -3.06
N LYS A 144 7.73 -5.18 -4.02
CA LYS A 144 8.73 -4.20 -4.48
C LYS A 144 9.16 -3.25 -3.37
N ALA A 145 8.22 -2.80 -2.54
CA ALA A 145 8.54 -1.96 -1.40
C ALA A 145 9.37 -2.74 -0.34
N LEU A 146 9.02 -4.00 -0.05
CA LEU A 146 9.78 -4.87 0.85
C LEU A 146 11.22 -5.08 0.35
N ALA A 147 11.37 -5.38 -0.95
CA ALA A 147 12.68 -5.59 -1.55
C ALA A 147 13.53 -4.31 -1.55
N ALA A 148 12.91 -3.14 -1.68
CA ALA A 148 13.62 -1.87 -1.54
C ALA A 148 14.09 -1.65 -0.10
N LEU A 149 13.29 -1.98 0.90
CA LEU A 149 13.68 -1.87 2.31
C LEU A 149 14.86 -2.77 2.69
N ALA A 150 14.85 -4.01 2.21
CA ALA A 150 15.94 -4.95 2.48
C ALA A 150 17.30 -4.47 1.95
N ARG A 151 17.31 -3.70 0.85
CA ARG A 151 18.54 -3.12 0.28
C ARG A 151 19.06 -1.90 1.05
N GLU A 152 18.22 -1.26 1.86
CA GLU A 152 18.64 -0.14 2.72
C GLU A 152 19.21 -0.64 4.06
N GLU A 153 19.09 -1.94 4.36
CA GLU A 153 19.74 -2.59 5.50
C GLU A 153 21.17 -3.07 5.19
N GLU A 154 21.55 -3.15 3.90
CA GLU A 154 22.88 -3.52 3.40
C GLU A 154 23.81 -2.31 3.23
#